data_AF-A0A5E6R4K3-F1
#
_entry.id   AF-A0A5E6R4K3-F1
#
_cell.length_a   1.000
_cell.length_b   1.000
_cell.length_c   1.000
_cell.angle_alpha   90.00
_cell.angle_beta   90.00
_cell.angle_gamma   90.00
#
_symmetry.space_group_name_H-M   'P 1'
#
loop_
_entity.id
_entity.type
_entity.pdbx_description
1 polymer ?
#
loop_
_entity_poly.entity_id
_entity_poly.type
_entity_poly.pdbx_seq_one_letter_code
_entity_poly.pdbx_strand_id
1 'polypeptide(L)'
;MSDSDVVTCFIGNGGKHESAPWLLGANRMSEDEIYRRIGQVLIDTAPDSAVAVIVEAELSAEDDHCKLLFDYIDGTGEKDWFSPGSPEVDVGIHKSLIALRKLYKEQKMTAALPVWNACEVALDVVLGKLKIDLKYIEPQDD
;
A
#
# COMPACT_ATOMS: atom_id res chain seq x y z
N MET A 1 16.10 17.09 -3.96
CA MET A 1 16.20 15.71 -4.47
C MET A 1 15.09 14.97 -3.77
N SER A 2 14.11 14.43 -4.50
CA SER A 2 12.95 13.79 -3.87
C SER A 2 13.42 12.48 -3.23
N ASP A 3 13.51 12.46 -1.90
CA ASP A 3 13.84 11.31 -1.06
C ASP A 3 12.66 10.33 -1.06
N SER A 4 12.40 9.67 -2.19
CA SER A 4 11.35 8.65 -2.31
C SER A 4 11.93 7.26 -2.10
N ASP A 5 11.37 6.50 -1.15
CA ASP A 5 11.71 5.07 -0.99
C ASP A 5 10.81 4.23 -1.87
N VAL A 6 11.39 3.59 -2.89
CA VAL A 6 10.66 2.75 -3.84
C VAL A 6 10.83 1.27 -3.50
N VAL A 7 9.73 0.60 -3.17
CA VAL A 7 9.67 -0.85 -2.96
C VAL A 7 8.98 -1.50 -4.15
N THR A 8 9.48 -2.66 -4.58
CA THR A 8 8.92 -3.43 -5.70
C THR A 8 8.82 -4.90 -5.32
N CYS A 9 7.61 -5.47 -5.44
CA CYS A 9 7.29 -6.83 -5.03
C CYS A 9 6.50 -7.57 -6.13
N PHE A 10 6.65 -8.90 -6.17
CA PHE A 10 5.88 -9.77 -7.07
C PHE A 10 4.82 -10.53 -6.28
N ILE A 11 3.57 -10.44 -6.72
CA ILE A 11 2.42 -11.16 -6.18
C ILE A 11 2.37 -12.54 -6.87
N GLY A 12 3.43 -13.34 -6.70
CA GLY A 12 3.51 -14.71 -7.21
C GLY A 12 3.14 -15.72 -6.13
N ASN A 13 2.33 -16.73 -6.48
CA ASN A 13 1.87 -17.79 -5.58
C ASN A 13 3.04 -18.66 -5.07
N GLY A 14 3.69 -18.21 -4.00
CA GLY A 14 4.60 -19.01 -3.18
C GLY A 14 3.85 -19.56 -1.98
N GLY A 15 3.21 -20.72 -2.17
CA GLY A 15 2.66 -21.50 -1.05
C GLY A 15 3.76 -21.93 -0.09
N LYS A 16 3.60 -21.59 1.18
CA LYS A 16 3.64 -22.52 2.32
C LYS A 16 3.10 -21.83 3.57
N HIS A 17 1.97 -22.36 4.00
CA HIS A 17 1.34 -22.10 5.29
C HIS A 17 2.12 -22.88 6.35
N GLU A 18 2.70 -22.22 7.35
CA GLU A 18 3.13 -22.92 8.57
C GLU A 18 3.19 -21.97 9.78
N SER A 19 2.38 -22.35 10.78
CA SER A 19 2.54 -22.11 12.23
C SER A 19 2.12 -20.76 12.82
N ALA A 20 0.97 -20.78 13.51
CA ALA A 20 0.62 -19.83 14.56
C ALA A 20 1.16 -20.30 15.92
N PRO A 21 1.93 -19.49 16.65
CA PRO A 21 2.15 -19.66 18.08
C PRO A 21 1.50 -18.47 18.82
N TRP A 22 0.37 -18.75 19.46
CA TRP A 22 -0.34 -17.82 20.35
C TRP A 22 0.55 -17.47 21.56
N LEU A 23 0.45 -16.19 21.97
CA LEU A 23 1.02 -15.53 23.16
C LEU A 23 2.43 -14.93 23.01
N LEU A 24 2.47 -13.67 22.53
CA LEU A 24 3.04 -12.48 23.21
C LEU A 24 3.02 -11.28 22.24
N GLY A 25 2.26 -10.23 22.55
CA GLY A 25 2.48 -8.86 22.08
C GLY A 25 2.40 -8.57 20.57
N ALA A 26 1.31 -7.93 20.14
CA ALA A 26 1.07 -7.35 18.82
C ALA A 26 0.99 -8.34 17.63
N ASN A 27 -0.16 -8.39 16.98
CA ASN A 27 -0.34 -8.96 15.65
C ASN A 27 0.48 -8.13 14.64
N ARG A 28 1.80 -8.35 14.60
CA ARG A 28 2.72 -7.64 13.71
C ARG A 28 2.72 -8.37 12.38
N MET A 29 2.00 -7.80 11.41
CA MET A 29 2.09 -8.23 10.02
C MET A 29 3.53 -8.06 9.54
N SER A 30 4.05 -9.03 8.77
CA SER A 30 5.33 -8.87 8.11
C SER A 30 5.21 -7.91 6.92
N GLU A 31 6.34 -7.38 6.46
CA GLU A 31 6.37 -6.52 5.28
C GLU A 31 5.81 -7.24 4.04
N ASP A 32 6.21 -8.49 3.80
CA ASP A 32 5.67 -9.32 2.72
C ASP A 32 4.15 -9.55 2.84
N GLU A 33 3.64 -9.74 4.06
CA GLU A 33 2.22 -9.94 4.30
C GLU A 33 1.41 -8.67 4.00
N ILE A 34 1.96 -7.51 4.36
CA ILE A 34 1.37 -6.20 4.03
C ILE A 34 1.30 -6.04 2.51
N TYR A 35 2.39 -6.28 1.79
CA TYR A 35 2.43 -6.13 0.34
C TYR A 35 1.48 -7.08 -0.38
N ARG A 36 1.42 -8.34 0.07
CA ARG A 36 0.45 -9.30 -0.47
C ARG A 36 -0.98 -8.87 -0.21
N ARG A 37 -1.29 -8.36 0.99
CA ARG A 37 -2.64 -7.91 1.33
C ARG A 37 -3.07 -6.71 0.50
N ILE A 38 -2.20 -5.71 0.34
CA ILE A 38 -2.46 -4.55 -0.51
C ILE A 38 -2.67 -5.03 -1.95
N GLY A 39 -1.75 -5.83 -2.49
CA GLY A 39 -1.85 -6.36 -3.85
C GLY A 39 -3.15 -7.14 -4.10
N GLN A 40 -3.55 -8.01 -3.18
CA GLN A 40 -4.77 -8.80 -3.30
C GLN A 40 -6.02 -7.90 -3.31
N VAL A 41 -6.09 -6.93 -2.38
CA VAL A 41 -7.22 -5.98 -2.33
C VAL A 41 -7.34 -5.20 -3.63
N LEU A 42 -6.21 -4.76 -4.21
CA LEU A 42 -6.21 -4.05 -5.48
C LEU A 42 -6.61 -4.93 -6.66
N ILE A 43 -6.17 -6.19 -6.71
CA ILE A 43 -6.60 -7.16 -7.73
C ILE A 43 -8.12 -7.39 -7.66
N ASP A 44 -8.65 -7.61 -6.46
CA ASP A 44 -10.05 -7.94 -6.25
C ASP A 44 -11.00 -6.76 -6.55
N THR A 45 -10.48 -5.54 -6.53
CA THR A 45 -11.25 -4.31 -6.76
C THR A 45 -11.01 -3.70 -8.15
N ALA A 46 -9.96 -4.14 -8.86
CA ALA A 46 -9.61 -3.61 -10.17
C ALA A 46 -10.78 -3.76 -11.15
N PRO A 47 -11.09 -2.73 -11.96
CA PRO A 47 -12.01 -2.88 -13.08
C PRO A 47 -11.55 -3.99 -14.04
N ASP A 48 -12.49 -4.71 -14.66
CA ASP A 48 -12.16 -5.83 -15.57
C ASP A 48 -11.26 -5.43 -16.75
N SER A 49 -11.32 -4.16 -17.17
CA SER A 49 -10.51 -3.62 -18.27
C SER A 49 -9.13 -3.12 -17.83
N ALA A 50 -8.84 -3.09 -16.52
CA ALA A 50 -7.62 -2.52 -15.98
C ALA A 50 -6.40 -3.41 -16.24
N VAL A 51 -5.35 -2.82 -16.81
CA VAL A 51 -4.02 -3.43 -16.90
C VAL A 51 -3.09 -2.96 -15.79
N ALA A 52 -3.40 -1.80 -15.18
CA ALA A 52 -2.74 -1.31 -13.99
C ALA A 52 -3.72 -0.57 -13.07
N VAL A 53 -3.47 -0.62 -11.77
CA VAL A 53 -4.19 0.15 -10.73
C VAL A 53 -3.18 1.01 -10.00
N ILE A 54 -3.52 2.28 -9.80
CA ILE A 54 -2.69 3.27 -9.10
C ILE A 54 -3.52 3.80 -7.94
N VAL A 55 -2.98 3.71 -6.72
CA VAL A 55 -3.60 4.25 -5.52
C VAL A 55 -2.69 5.26 -4.88
N GLU A 56 -3.15 6.50 -4.81
CA GLU A 56 -2.50 7.55 -4.04
C GLU A 56 -3.11 7.55 -2.64
N ALA A 57 -2.26 7.45 -1.63
CA ALA A 57 -2.66 7.41 -0.23
C ALA A 57 -1.96 8.50 0.57
N GLU A 58 -2.72 9.23 1.38
CA GLU A 58 -2.20 10.16 2.38
C GLU A 58 -2.66 9.73 3.77
N LEU A 59 -1.75 9.62 4.72
CA LEU A 59 -2.02 9.26 6.11
C LEU A 59 -1.95 10.50 7.00
N SER A 60 -2.92 10.65 7.90
CA SER A 60 -2.82 11.63 8.98
C SER A 60 -1.63 11.35 9.89
N ALA A 61 -1.16 12.36 10.63
CA ALA A 61 -0.07 12.19 11.58
C ALA A 61 -0.41 11.20 12.71
N GLU A 62 -1.69 11.13 13.10
CA GLU A 62 -2.21 10.31 14.19
C GLU A 62 -2.61 8.88 13.77
N ASP A 63 -2.39 8.51 12.49
CA ASP A 63 -2.76 7.20 11.94
C ASP A 63 -4.28 6.88 12.05
N ASP A 64 -5.14 7.90 12.17
CA ASP A 64 -6.59 7.78 12.37
C ASP A 64 -7.41 8.03 11.09
N HIS A 65 -6.81 8.69 10.10
CA HIS A 65 -7.44 9.02 8.84
C HIS A 65 -6.50 8.74 7.66
N CYS A 66 -7.07 8.25 6.56
CA CYS A 66 -6.37 8.00 5.33
C CYS A 66 -7.22 8.45 4.15
N LYS A 67 -6.67 9.30 3.29
CA LYS A 67 -7.27 9.63 2.00
C LYS A 67 -6.74 8.64 0.97
N LEU A 68 -7.64 8.08 0.19
CA LEU A 68 -7.31 7.15 -0.89
C LEU A 68 -7.95 7.66 -2.18
N LEU A 69 -7.14 7.75 -3.23
CA LEU A 69 -7.58 8.05 -4.59
C LEU A 69 -7.22 6.86 -5.48
N PHE A 70 -8.19 6.36 -6.21
CA PHE A 70 -8.07 5.16 -7.02
C PHE A 70 -8.17 5.52 -8.50
N ASP A 71 -7.10 5.25 -9.22
CA ASP A 71 -7.03 5.34 -10.67
C ASP A 71 -6.71 3.97 -11.26
N TYR A 72 -7.11 3.76 -12.50
CA TYR A 72 -6.67 2.60 -13.28
C TYR A 72 -6.25 3.04 -14.68
N ILE A 73 -5.42 2.20 -15.30
CA ILE A 73 -5.07 2.30 -16.72
C ILE A 73 -5.72 1.10 -17.40
N ASP A 74 -6.47 1.34 -18.46
CA ASP A 74 -7.14 0.29 -19.21
C ASP A 74 -6.23 -0.33 -20.29
N GLY A 75 -6.73 -1.38 -20.97
CA GLY A 75 -6.02 -2.04 -22.07
C GLY A 75 -5.73 -1.17 -23.30
N THR A 76 -6.33 0.01 -23.41
CA THR A 76 -6.03 0.99 -24.47
C THR A 76 -4.95 1.99 -24.05
N GLY A 77 -4.57 2.00 -22.77
CA GLY A 77 -3.61 2.92 -22.18
C GLY A 77 -4.27 4.21 -21.64
N GLU A 78 -5.59 4.28 -21.60
CA GLU A 78 -6.33 5.41 -21.03
C GLU A 78 -6.37 5.29 -19.51
N LYS A 79 -6.13 6.42 -18.83
CA LYS A 79 -6.23 6.53 -17.37
C LYS A 79 -7.60 7.09 -17.01
N ASP A 80 -8.29 6.41 -16.10
CA ASP A 80 -9.54 6.91 -15.52
C ASP A 80 -9.58 6.62 -14.01
N TRP A 81 -10.40 7.38 -13.28
CA TRP A 81 -10.62 7.19 -11.86
C TRP A 81 -11.71 6.14 -11.66
N PHE A 82 -11.65 5.43 -10.54
CA PHE A 82 -12.72 4.53 -10.12
C PHE A 82 -12.97 4.66 -8.64
N SER A 83 -14.10 4.13 -8.19
CA SER A 83 -14.40 4.02 -6.77
C SER A 83 -14.53 2.54 -6.42
N PRO A 84 -13.86 2.09 -5.34
CA PRO A 84 -14.01 0.73 -4.87
C PRO A 84 -15.48 0.45 -4.54
N GLY A 85 -16.00 -0.71 -4.97
CA GLY A 85 -17.40 -1.08 -4.74
C GLY A 85 -17.76 -1.38 -3.27
N SER A 86 -16.78 -1.34 -2.37
CA SER A 86 -16.92 -1.77 -0.98
C SER A 86 -15.99 -0.95 -0.07
N PRO A 87 -16.50 -0.41 1.06
CA PRO A 87 -15.70 0.34 2.03
C PRO A 87 -14.65 -0.51 2.74
N GLU A 88 -14.79 -1.84 2.71
CA GLU A 88 -13.81 -2.78 3.24
C GLU A 88 -12.46 -2.70 2.52
N VAL A 89 -12.45 -2.24 1.25
CA VAL A 89 -11.23 -1.98 0.46
C VAL A 89 -10.40 -0.87 1.12
N ASP A 90 -11.02 0.26 1.42
CA ASP A 90 -10.37 1.41 2.07
C ASP A 90 -9.83 1.02 3.44
N VAL A 91 -10.63 0.30 4.23
CA VAL A 91 -10.24 -0.20 5.55
C VAL A 91 -9.06 -1.19 5.44
N GLY A 92 -9.07 -2.05 4.42
CA GLY A 92 -8.02 -3.03 4.16
C GLY A 92 -6.68 -2.37 3.81
N ILE A 93 -6.70 -1.39 2.91
CA ILE A 93 -5.52 -0.62 2.51
C ILE A 93 -5.02 0.22 3.69
N HIS A 94 -5.90 0.98 4.34
CA HIS A 94 -5.54 1.83 5.48
C HIS A 94 -4.86 1.05 6.61
N LYS A 95 -5.42 -0.09 7.03
CA LYS A 95 -4.81 -0.94 8.06
C LYS A 95 -3.43 -1.47 7.66
N SER A 96 -3.27 -1.83 6.38
CA SER A 96 -2.00 -2.33 5.85
C SER A 96 -0.94 -1.24 5.82
N LEU A 97 -1.30 -0.02 5.43
CA LEU A 97 -0.42 1.14 5.42
C LEU A 97 0.01 1.56 6.85
N ILE A 98 -0.91 1.58 7.82
CA ILE A 98 -0.55 1.81 9.24
C ILE A 98 0.44 0.75 9.73
N ALA A 99 0.22 -0.51 9.39
CA ALA A 99 1.13 -1.59 9.77
C ALA A 99 2.52 -1.38 9.16
N LEU A 100 2.60 -0.99 7.89
CA LEU A 100 3.86 -0.66 7.22
C LEU A 100 4.57 0.50 7.90
N ARG A 101 3.83 1.56 8.22
CA ARG A 101 4.35 2.74 8.91
C ARG A 101 4.96 2.37 10.26
N LYS A 102 4.28 1.51 11.03
CA LYS A 102 4.79 0.99 12.32
C LYS A 102 6.07 0.18 12.14
N LEU A 103 6.15 -0.68 11.12
CA LEU A 103 7.38 -1.43 10.81
C LEU A 103 8.56 -0.50 10.55
N TYR A 104 8.37 0.57 9.76
CA TYR A 104 9.43 1.55 9.47
C TYR A 104 9.89 2.30 10.73
N LYS A 105 8.95 2.70 11.61
CA LYS A 105 9.26 3.32 12.92
C LYS A 105 10.09 2.38 13.80
N GLU A 106 9.66 1.12 13.92
CA GLU A 106 10.28 0.13 14.81
C GLU A 106 11.67 -0.31 14.34
N GLN A 107 11.86 -0.45 13.02
CA GLN A 107 13.12 -0.91 12.43
C GLN A 107 14.14 0.21 12.22
N LYS A 108 13.81 1.47 12.59
CA LYS A 108 14.64 2.66 12.35
C LYS A 108 15.10 2.80 10.89
N MET A 109 14.27 2.34 9.96
CA MET A 109 14.57 2.34 8.53
C MET A 109 14.46 3.72 7.89
N THR A 110 14.00 4.73 8.63
CA THR A 110 13.78 6.07 8.09
C THR A 110 15.04 6.89 7.87
N ALA A 111 16.26 6.33 7.95
CA ALA A 111 17.51 7.06 7.71
C ALA A 111 17.61 8.45 8.41
N ALA A 112 17.01 8.57 9.62
CA ALA A 112 16.83 9.82 10.39
C ALA A 112 15.82 10.86 9.85
N LEU A 113 15.10 10.56 8.77
CA LEU A 113 13.94 11.29 8.29
C LEU A 113 12.70 11.01 9.15
N PRO A 114 11.73 11.96 9.20
CA PRO A 114 10.40 11.70 9.73
C PRO A 114 9.76 10.55 8.95
N VAL A 115 8.85 9.81 9.57
CA VAL A 115 8.15 8.73 8.87
C VAL A 115 7.35 9.29 7.69
N TRP A 116 7.34 8.55 6.56
CA TRP A 116 6.54 8.89 5.39
C TRP A 116 5.07 9.10 5.74
N ASN A 117 4.39 9.98 4.99
CA ASN A 117 2.99 10.35 5.22
C ASN A 117 2.12 10.31 3.99
N ALA A 118 2.69 10.05 2.82
CA ALA A 118 1.95 9.66 1.66
C ALA A 118 2.66 8.49 0.96
N CYS A 119 1.92 7.75 0.15
CA CYS A 119 2.50 6.78 -0.75
C CYS A 119 1.69 6.65 -2.04
N GLU A 120 2.36 6.24 -3.10
CA GLU A 120 1.74 5.85 -4.35
C GLU A 120 1.96 4.35 -4.55
N VAL A 121 0.87 3.61 -4.61
CA VAL A 121 0.86 2.17 -4.84
C VAL A 121 0.47 1.92 -6.29
N ALA A 122 1.37 1.36 -7.08
CA ALA A 122 1.09 0.97 -8.46
C ALA A 122 1.12 -0.56 -8.58
N LEU A 123 -0.02 -1.15 -8.95
CA LEU A 123 -0.15 -2.57 -9.27
C LEU A 123 -0.23 -2.73 -10.78
N ASP A 124 0.71 -3.48 -11.35
CA ASP A 124 0.56 -4.07 -12.69
C ASP A 124 -0.28 -5.34 -12.56
N VAL A 125 -1.51 -5.29 -13.09
CA VAL A 125 -2.49 -6.39 -12.98
C VAL A 125 -2.05 -7.57 -13.86
N VAL A 126 -1.41 -7.30 -15.00
CA VAL A 126 -0.99 -8.32 -15.97
C VAL A 126 0.21 -9.10 -15.44
N LEU A 127 1.19 -8.41 -14.86
CA LEU A 127 2.41 -9.03 -14.32
C LEU A 127 2.27 -9.45 -12.86
N GLY A 128 1.20 -9.03 -12.18
CA GLY A 128 1.03 -9.21 -10.73
C GLY A 128 2.16 -8.55 -9.95
N LYS A 129 2.57 -7.35 -10.36
CA LYS A 129 3.73 -6.66 -9.78
C LYS A 129 3.28 -5.42 -9.04
N LEU A 130 3.61 -5.35 -7.76
CA LEU A 130 3.29 -4.22 -6.90
C LEU A 130 4.53 -3.33 -6.75
N LYS A 131 4.35 -2.03 -6.93
CA LYS A 131 5.33 -0.99 -6.61
C LYS A 131 4.71 -0.06 -5.57
N ILE A 132 5.47 0.31 -4.55
CA ILE A 132 5.07 1.31 -3.56
C ILE A 132 6.16 2.37 -3.52
N ASP A 133 5.77 3.62 -3.76
CA ASP A 133 6.63 4.79 -3.67
C ASP A 133 6.23 5.57 -2.41
N LEU A 134 7.09 5.58 -1.40
CA LEU A 134 6.85 6.30 -0.15
C LEU A 134 7.27 7.75 -0.29
N LYS A 135 6.37 8.67 0.06
CA LYS A 135 6.52 10.10 -0.09
C LYS A 135 6.54 10.78 1.29
N TYR A 136 7.41 11.77 1.44
CA TYR A 136 7.57 12.59 2.63
C TYR A 136 7.08 14.00 2.30
N ILE A 137 5.79 14.25 2.54
CA ILE A 137 5.18 15.55 2.31
C ILE A 137 5.45 16.39 3.56
N GLU A 138 6.20 17.48 3.45
CA GLU A 138 6.31 18.43 4.56
C GLU A 138 4.92 19.03 4.83
N PRO A 139 4.50 19.18 6.11
CA PRO A 139 3.28 19.92 6.41
C PRO A 139 3.42 21.32 5.79
N GLN A 140 2.49 21.68 4.90
CA GLN A 140 2.44 23.04 4.40
C GLN A 140 1.97 23.92 5.56
N ASP A 141 2.87 24.75 6.06
CA ASP A 141 2.52 25.82 7.00
C ASP A 141 1.61 26.82 6.27
N ASP A 142 0.31 26.78 6.57
CA ASP A 142 -0.69 27.77 6.14
C ASP A 142 -0.50 29.11 6.89
#